data_AF-A0A954YLU0-F1
#
_entry.id   AF-A0A954YLU0-F1
#
_cell.length_a   1.000
_cell.length_b   1.000
_cell.length_c   1.000
_cell.angle_alpha   90.00
_cell.angle_beta   90.00
_cell.angle_gamma   90.00
#
_symmetry.space_group_name_H-M   'P 1'
#
loop_
_entity.id
_entity.type
_entity.pdbx_description
1 polymer ?
#
loop_
_entity_poly.entity_id
_entity_poly.type
_entity_poly.pdbx_seq_one_letter_code
_entity_poly.pdbx_strand_id
1 'polypeptide(L)'
;MSAALAVRPSATHAQVAGQRPSQDASVEVLNPRTRVPLSFIIDDSTCLVNLNRFAIPQFARLAPERYQHDWRKMPVEIPDDFVRKFVDWCDEHGVKGKYSVVPYPACVGRLDRVLPGWTHKEMAASLDLVRTRLLPNWDIHPEMVTHTRVIDTKTGHPLSEVNSRTMENWRWAEGKSVDELANYLSYALRILKNVDLPCQGITTPGGFGNGAKPELAQAAFEAVRDVFDAEIPHYFKYLEDSGSASVQPRVEYASGLDTDDPRCIVNLIACTGDWTGGWDCSNRGDLDRFITPDLAGGRMVDVIDRGEPALMLCHWTGIYFNGEEVGLRIFQEAVTRLERKYDHLSWMKLSEIARYWAAKELTRIERTQNRIELHAPYACPDFTLRLVTAGNAAPQISRGDSSAPLREVARRFDLQAGAWRREGNDAVICFNLPKGRTQILC
;
A
#
# COMPACT_ATOMS: atom_id res chain seq x y z
N MET A 1 -15.74 -10.14 26.50
CA MET A 1 -14.75 -10.97 25.79
C MET A 1 -14.87 -10.66 24.32
N SER A 2 -13.94 -9.88 23.78
CA SER A 2 -13.99 -9.27 22.45
C SER A 2 -13.75 -10.30 21.36
N ALA A 3 -14.73 -10.49 20.47
CA ALA A 3 -14.52 -11.13 19.18
C ALA A 3 -13.92 -10.11 18.20
N ALA A 4 -12.69 -9.67 18.49
CA ALA A 4 -11.76 -9.41 17.42
C ALA A 4 -11.60 -10.76 16.72
N LEU A 5 -11.88 -10.83 15.42
CA LEU A 5 -11.41 -11.95 14.61
C LEU A 5 -9.89 -11.83 14.56
N ALA A 6 -9.26 -12.30 15.63
CA ALA A 6 -7.84 -12.54 15.70
C ALA A 6 -7.53 -13.54 14.60
N VAL A 7 -6.83 -13.07 13.58
CA VAL A 7 -6.14 -13.90 12.60
C VAL A 7 -5.19 -14.76 13.42
N ARG A 8 -5.53 -16.04 13.61
CA ARG A 8 -4.58 -17.02 14.14
C ARG A 8 -3.47 -17.17 13.09
N PRO A 9 -2.19 -17.17 13.48
CA PRO A 9 -1.10 -17.41 12.56
C PRO A 9 -1.18 -18.87 12.11
N SER A 10 -1.75 -19.09 10.93
CA SER A 10 -1.66 -20.38 10.25
C SER A 10 -0.25 -20.51 9.75
N ALA A 11 0.47 -21.50 10.27
CA ALA A 11 1.75 -21.94 9.73
C ALA A 11 1.66 -22.13 8.20
N THR A 12 2.74 -21.72 7.52
CA THR A 12 3.06 -21.89 6.09
C THR A 12 2.10 -21.25 5.08
N HIS A 13 2.28 -19.93 4.90
CA HIS A 13 1.85 -19.23 3.69
C HIS A 13 2.69 -19.70 2.49
N ALA A 14 2.25 -20.72 1.77
CA ALA A 14 2.90 -21.07 0.50
C ALA A 14 2.49 -20.05 -0.58
N GLN A 15 3.14 -18.88 -0.55
CA GLN A 15 3.12 -17.94 -1.66
C GLN A 15 4.06 -18.46 -2.76
N VAL A 16 3.61 -18.37 -4.01
CA VAL A 16 4.44 -18.78 -5.14
C VAL A 16 5.35 -17.61 -5.48
N ALA A 17 6.62 -17.70 -5.10
CA ALA A 17 7.61 -16.66 -5.37
C ALA A 17 7.81 -16.42 -6.88
N GLY A 18 7.90 -17.49 -7.68
CA GLY A 18 8.30 -17.43 -9.08
C GLY A 18 9.83 -17.43 -9.25
N GLN A 19 10.32 -16.87 -10.36
CA GLN A 19 11.74 -16.73 -10.66
C GLN A 19 12.47 -15.90 -9.58
N ARG A 20 13.69 -16.31 -9.23
CA ARG A 20 14.61 -15.57 -8.35
C ARG A 20 16.01 -15.53 -8.96
N PRO A 21 16.40 -14.41 -9.60
CA PRO A 21 17.73 -14.31 -10.20
C PRO A 21 18.81 -14.28 -9.13
N SER A 22 20.02 -14.69 -9.50
CA SER A 22 21.17 -14.69 -8.59
C SER A 22 21.57 -13.26 -8.19
N GLN A 23 21.91 -13.08 -6.92
CA GLN A 23 22.50 -11.86 -6.40
C GLN A 23 23.80 -12.19 -5.68
N ASP A 24 24.88 -11.51 -6.07
CA ASP A 24 26.19 -11.68 -5.46
C ASP A 24 26.15 -11.29 -3.97
N ALA A 25 26.56 -12.20 -3.09
CA ALA A 25 26.49 -12.01 -1.64
C ALA A 25 27.38 -10.87 -1.10
N SER A 26 28.34 -10.36 -1.89
CA SER A 26 29.16 -9.20 -1.52
C SER A 26 28.49 -7.86 -1.81
N VAL A 27 27.29 -7.87 -2.39
CA VAL A 27 26.49 -6.69 -2.71
C VAL A 27 25.14 -6.81 -2.02
N GLU A 28 24.85 -5.89 -1.11
CA GLU A 28 23.58 -5.87 -0.37
C GLU A 28 22.70 -4.74 -0.89
N VAL A 29 21.45 -5.06 -1.23
CA VAL A 29 20.44 -4.04 -1.57
C VAL A 29 19.81 -3.52 -0.27
N LEU A 30 20.09 -2.25 0.05
CA LEU A 30 19.57 -1.57 1.24
C LEU A 30 18.17 -0.99 0.98
N ASN A 31 17.57 -0.39 2.00
CA ASN A 31 16.39 0.46 1.82
C ASN A 31 16.72 1.74 1.01
N PRO A 32 15.73 2.37 0.35
CA PRO A 32 15.96 3.56 -0.47
C PRO A 32 16.64 4.65 0.35
N ARG A 33 17.79 5.14 -0.13
CA ARG A 33 18.64 6.14 0.54
C ARG A 33 19.05 5.74 1.96
N THR A 34 19.03 4.46 2.29
CA THR A 34 19.19 3.92 3.66
C THR A 34 18.14 4.42 4.66
N ARG A 35 16.96 4.82 4.21
CA ARG A 35 15.86 5.32 5.05
C ARG A 35 14.76 4.27 5.16
N VAL A 36 14.13 4.13 6.32
CA VAL A 36 13.02 3.19 6.51
C VAL A 36 11.78 3.73 5.79
N PRO A 37 11.17 2.96 4.87
CA PRO A 37 9.92 3.37 4.23
C PRO A 37 8.77 3.42 5.23
N LEU A 38 8.01 4.52 5.19
CA LEU A 38 6.73 4.71 5.87
C LEU A 38 5.61 4.85 4.85
N SER A 39 4.44 4.34 5.17
CA SER A 39 3.23 4.57 4.38
C SER A 39 2.00 4.56 5.28
N PHE A 40 1.00 5.35 4.93
CA PHE A 40 -0.31 5.32 5.60
C PHE A 40 -1.38 4.74 4.67
N ILE A 41 -2.03 3.67 5.13
CA ILE A 41 -3.08 2.94 4.41
C ILE A 41 -4.42 3.35 4.99
N ILE A 42 -5.22 4.05 4.18
CA ILE A 42 -6.57 4.48 4.52
C ILE A 42 -7.56 3.60 3.78
N ASP A 43 -8.31 2.80 4.53
CA ASP A 43 -9.41 1.97 4.05
C ASP A 43 -10.77 2.65 4.30
N ASP A 44 -11.85 2.11 3.73
CA ASP A 44 -13.25 2.60 3.79
C ASP A 44 -13.54 3.98 3.16
N SER A 45 -12.54 4.72 2.69
CA SER A 45 -12.75 6.05 2.11
C SER A 45 -13.40 6.04 0.73
N THR A 46 -14.13 7.12 0.41
CA THR A 46 -14.67 7.41 -0.93
C THR A 46 -15.06 8.91 -1.00
N CYS A 47 -15.58 9.35 -2.14
CA CYS A 47 -16.09 10.72 -2.32
C CYS A 47 -17.42 10.90 -1.58
N LEU A 48 -17.47 11.86 -0.65
CA LEU A 48 -18.64 12.34 0.11
C LEU A 48 -19.31 11.30 1.02
N VAL A 49 -19.56 10.08 0.56
CA VAL A 49 -20.32 9.07 1.32
C VAL A 49 -19.58 8.64 2.58
N ASN A 50 -20.23 8.76 3.74
CA ASN A 50 -19.81 8.04 4.94
C ASN A 50 -20.17 6.56 4.76
N LEU A 51 -19.22 5.74 4.33
CA LEU A 51 -19.45 4.35 3.97
C LEU A 51 -20.17 3.55 5.08
N ASN A 52 -19.74 3.69 6.33
CA ASN A 52 -20.24 2.88 7.44
C ASN A 52 -21.67 3.23 7.85
N ARG A 53 -22.11 4.47 7.60
CA ARG A 53 -23.53 4.87 7.70
C ARG A 53 -24.45 3.95 6.90
N PHE A 54 -23.99 3.48 5.75
CA PHE A 54 -24.77 2.67 4.81
C PHE A 54 -24.40 1.18 4.85
N ALA A 55 -23.15 0.85 5.21
CA ALA A 55 -22.66 -0.52 5.25
C ALA A 55 -23.15 -1.28 6.49
N ILE A 56 -23.17 -0.65 7.67
CA ILE A 56 -23.58 -1.29 8.93
C ILE A 56 -24.96 -1.97 8.85
N PRO A 57 -26.06 -1.32 8.38
CA PRO A 57 -27.35 -1.99 8.29
C PRO A 57 -27.34 -3.18 7.32
N GLN A 58 -26.48 -3.18 6.30
CA GLN A 58 -26.33 -4.31 5.37
C GLN A 58 -25.63 -5.50 6.03
N PHE A 59 -24.61 -5.23 6.86
CA PHE A 59 -23.97 -6.26 7.67
C PHE A 59 -24.89 -6.80 8.78
N ALA A 60 -25.62 -5.90 9.45
CA ALA A 60 -26.59 -6.24 10.50
C ALA A 60 -27.71 -7.16 10.00
N ARG A 61 -28.07 -7.10 8.70
CA ARG A 61 -29.05 -8.03 8.11
C ARG A 61 -28.67 -9.50 8.25
N LEU A 62 -27.38 -9.81 8.29
CA LEU A 62 -26.88 -11.18 8.37
C LEU A 62 -26.19 -11.50 9.70
N ALA A 63 -25.83 -10.49 10.49
CA ALA A 63 -25.25 -10.66 11.82
C ALA A 63 -25.72 -9.57 12.79
N PRO A 64 -27.03 -9.50 13.10
CA PRO A 64 -27.61 -8.40 13.87
C PRO A 64 -27.00 -8.27 15.28
N GLU A 65 -26.64 -9.40 15.89
CA GLU A 65 -25.99 -9.43 17.21
C GLU A 65 -24.59 -8.80 17.23
N ARG A 66 -23.92 -8.76 16.07
CA ARG A 66 -22.58 -8.19 15.93
C ARG A 66 -22.60 -6.70 15.60
N TYR A 67 -23.61 -6.26 14.85
CA TYR A 67 -23.69 -4.90 14.31
C TYR A 67 -24.82 -4.12 14.97
N GLN A 68 -24.62 -3.78 16.24
CA GLN A 68 -25.59 -3.08 17.09
C GLN A 68 -25.43 -1.55 17.11
N HIS A 69 -24.57 -0.99 16.25
CA HIS A 69 -24.32 0.44 16.19
C HIS A 69 -25.61 1.21 15.87
N ASP A 70 -25.77 2.39 16.49
CA ASP A 70 -26.78 3.36 16.07
C ASP A 70 -26.32 4.09 14.80
N TRP A 71 -26.21 3.33 13.72
CA TRP A 71 -25.74 3.80 12.42
C TRP A 71 -26.53 5.02 11.96
N ARG A 72 -27.79 5.19 12.39
CA ARG A 72 -28.60 6.34 11.98
C ARG A 72 -28.05 7.69 12.44
N LYS A 73 -27.31 7.71 13.56
CA LYS A 73 -26.66 8.90 14.10
C LYS A 73 -25.34 9.25 13.42
N MET A 74 -24.74 8.30 12.70
CA MET A 74 -23.54 8.61 11.92
C MET A 74 -23.90 9.62 10.82
N PRO A 75 -23.05 10.62 10.53
CA PRO A 75 -23.25 11.53 9.43
C PRO A 75 -23.44 10.78 8.11
N VAL A 76 -24.26 11.31 7.21
CA VAL A 76 -24.46 10.74 5.87
C VAL A 76 -23.20 10.90 5.01
N GLU A 77 -22.43 11.94 5.31
CA GLU A 77 -21.26 12.36 4.57
C GLU A 77 -20.02 12.49 5.46
N ILE A 78 -18.85 12.18 4.91
CA ILE A 78 -17.57 12.70 5.39
C ILE A 78 -17.18 13.85 4.44
N PRO A 79 -17.19 15.11 4.91
CA PRO A 79 -17.17 16.27 4.03
C PRO A 79 -15.80 16.50 3.39
N ASP A 80 -15.80 17.05 2.18
CA ASP A 80 -14.57 17.43 1.47
C ASP A 80 -13.73 18.45 2.26
N ASP A 81 -14.35 19.29 3.10
CA ASP A 81 -13.61 20.20 3.99
C ASP A 81 -12.70 19.45 4.97
N PHE A 82 -13.14 18.28 5.45
CA PHE A 82 -12.30 17.40 6.25
C PHE A 82 -11.18 16.77 5.43
N VAL A 83 -11.47 16.35 4.19
CA VAL A 83 -10.45 15.82 3.26
C VAL A 83 -9.37 16.87 3.00
N ARG A 84 -9.75 18.14 2.76
CA ARG A 84 -8.80 19.25 2.58
C ARG A 84 -7.93 19.44 3.81
N LYS A 85 -8.53 19.51 5.00
CA LYS A 85 -7.81 19.63 6.27
C LYS A 85 -6.82 18.47 6.48
N PHE A 86 -7.23 17.24 6.19
CA PHE A 86 -6.38 16.07 6.29
C PHE A 86 -5.19 16.16 5.34
N VAL A 87 -5.44 16.49 4.07
CA VAL A 87 -4.38 16.56 3.06
C VAL A 87 -3.44 17.74 3.29
N ASP A 88 -3.95 18.91 3.68
CA ASP A 88 -3.13 20.08 4.01
C ASP A 88 -2.09 19.71 5.08
N TRP A 89 -2.53 19.04 6.16
CA TRP A 89 -1.61 18.60 7.21
C TRP A 89 -0.64 17.51 6.72
N CYS A 90 -1.10 16.56 5.92
CA CYS A 90 -0.25 15.50 5.37
C CYS A 90 0.83 16.07 4.42
N ASP A 91 0.48 17.05 3.58
CA ASP A 91 1.40 17.72 2.68
C ASP A 91 2.50 18.46 3.46
N GLU A 92 2.16 19.11 4.57
CA GLU A 92 3.12 19.78 5.47
C GLU A 92 4.15 18.82 6.08
N HIS A 93 3.75 17.57 6.36
CA HIS A 93 4.60 16.54 6.98
C HIS A 93 5.18 15.55 5.95
N GLY A 94 4.92 15.78 4.65
CA GLY A 94 5.36 14.92 3.55
C GLY A 94 4.79 13.51 3.61
N VAL A 95 3.66 13.31 4.29
CA VAL A 95 3.00 12.01 4.45
C VAL A 95 2.54 11.49 3.09
N LYS A 96 2.78 10.20 2.86
CA LYS A 96 2.33 9.48 1.68
C LYS A 96 1.69 8.15 2.04
N GLY A 97 0.96 7.59 1.09
CA GLY A 97 0.51 6.21 1.21
C GLY A 97 -0.56 5.84 0.20
N LYS A 98 -1.66 5.28 0.69
CA LYS A 98 -2.79 4.85 -0.13
C LYS A 98 -4.11 5.30 0.50
N TYR A 99 -5.02 5.75 -0.36
CA TYR A 99 -6.37 6.18 -0.03
C TYR A 99 -7.38 5.32 -0.79
N SER A 100 -8.28 4.63 -0.08
CA SER A 100 -9.39 3.91 -0.71
C SER A 100 -10.28 4.92 -1.45
N VAL A 101 -10.73 4.55 -2.64
CA VAL A 101 -11.93 5.16 -3.22
C VAL A 101 -12.85 4.00 -3.55
N VAL A 102 -13.77 3.68 -2.63
CA VAL A 102 -14.78 2.64 -2.88
C VAL A 102 -15.64 3.08 -4.08
N PRO A 103 -15.65 2.34 -5.21
CA PRO A 103 -16.24 2.83 -6.46
C PRO A 103 -17.78 2.86 -6.48
N TYR A 104 -18.42 2.01 -5.68
CA TYR A 104 -19.88 1.92 -5.54
C TYR A 104 -20.25 1.79 -4.05
N PRO A 105 -19.95 2.81 -3.23
CA PRO A 105 -19.91 2.71 -1.78
C PRO A 105 -21.24 2.24 -1.21
N ALA A 106 -21.22 1.07 -0.55
CA ALA A 106 -22.35 0.41 0.07
C ALA A 106 -23.62 0.36 -0.80
N CYS A 107 -23.45 0.21 -2.12
CA CYS A 107 -24.56 0.21 -3.09
C CYS A 107 -25.39 1.53 -3.13
N VAL A 108 -24.87 2.65 -2.62
CA VAL A 108 -25.55 3.95 -2.65
C VAL A 108 -25.67 4.48 -4.08
N GLY A 109 -24.56 4.51 -4.80
CA GLY A 109 -24.49 4.87 -6.22
C GLY A 109 -23.08 4.62 -6.76
N ARG A 110 -22.91 4.55 -8.08
CA ARG A 110 -21.57 4.43 -8.69
C ARG A 110 -20.97 5.82 -8.89
N LEU A 111 -19.68 5.96 -8.57
CA LEU A 111 -18.95 7.22 -8.75
C LEU A 111 -18.92 7.70 -10.21
N ASP A 112 -18.89 6.76 -11.16
CA ASP A 112 -18.92 7.06 -12.60
C ASP A 112 -20.32 7.29 -13.18
N ARG A 113 -21.32 7.46 -12.31
CA ARG A 113 -22.71 7.74 -12.71
C ARG A 113 -23.31 8.84 -11.83
N VAL A 114 -24.08 8.45 -10.82
CA VAL A 114 -24.79 9.34 -9.91
C VAL A 114 -24.71 8.73 -8.52
N LEU A 115 -24.35 9.54 -7.53
CA LEU A 115 -24.58 9.25 -6.11
C LEU A 115 -25.87 9.95 -5.67
N PRO A 116 -26.96 9.21 -5.41
CA PRO A 116 -28.18 9.81 -4.88
C PRO A 116 -27.90 10.54 -3.56
N GLY A 117 -28.32 11.80 -3.47
CA GLY A 117 -28.06 12.67 -2.32
C GLY A 117 -27.11 13.83 -2.63
N TRP A 118 -26.33 13.74 -3.72
CA TRP A 118 -25.38 14.76 -4.13
C TRP A 118 -25.62 15.21 -5.58
N THR A 119 -25.36 16.48 -5.85
CA THR A 119 -25.40 17.03 -7.20
C THR A 119 -24.21 16.56 -8.01
N HIS A 120 -24.34 16.57 -9.34
CA HIS A 120 -23.21 16.30 -10.24
C HIS A 120 -22.03 17.26 -9.99
N LYS A 121 -22.32 18.52 -9.60
CA LYS A 121 -21.29 19.51 -9.30
C LYS A 121 -20.48 19.13 -8.05
N GLU A 122 -21.15 18.71 -6.97
CA GLU A 122 -20.48 18.25 -5.74
C GLU A 122 -19.66 17.00 -6.01
N MET A 123 -20.20 16.03 -6.74
CA MET A 123 -19.46 14.83 -7.14
C MET A 123 -18.22 15.15 -7.99
N ALA A 124 -18.35 16.03 -8.97
CA ALA A 124 -17.22 16.45 -9.79
C ALA A 124 -16.16 17.19 -8.96
N ALA A 125 -16.56 18.02 -8.00
CA ALA A 125 -15.65 18.75 -7.12
C ALA A 125 -14.91 17.81 -6.15
N SER A 126 -15.58 16.79 -5.59
CA SER A 126 -14.96 15.81 -4.71
C SER A 126 -13.97 14.91 -5.48
N LEU A 127 -14.33 14.47 -6.68
CA LEU A 127 -13.40 13.73 -7.55
C LEU A 127 -12.21 14.59 -7.97
N ASP A 128 -12.42 15.87 -8.29
CA ASP A 128 -11.35 16.81 -8.60
C ASP A 128 -10.42 17.02 -7.38
N LEU A 129 -10.97 17.09 -6.18
CA LEU A 129 -10.20 17.13 -4.94
C LEU A 129 -9.29 15.90 -4.81
N VAL A 130 -9.81 14.69 -5.05
CA VAL A 130 -8.98 13.47 -5.06
C VAL A 130 -7.88 13.58 -6.11
N ARG A 131 -8.21 13.98 -7.34
CA ARG A 131 -7.24 14.06 -8.45
C ARG A 131 -6.13 15.08 -8.20
N THR A 132 -6.47 16.22 -7.63
CA THR A 132 -5.54 17.36 -7.53
C THR A 132 -4.78 17.38 -6.21
N ARG A 133 -5.41 16.94 -5.11
CA ARG A 133 -4.82 17.03 -3.76
C ARG A 133 -4.34 15.68 -3.23
N LEU A 134 -5.01 14.56 -3.52
CA LEU A 134 -4.58 13.24 -3.03
C LEU A 134 -3.59 12.54 -3.97
N LEU A 135 -3.85 12.48 -5.28
CA LEU A 135 -2.98 11.73 -6.21
C LEU A 135 -1.47 12.03 -6.14
N PRO A 136 -1.00 13.26 -5.84
CA PRO A 136 0.43 13.52 -5.72
C PRO A 136 1.12 12.66 -4.66
N ASN A 137 0.47 12.38 -3.53
CA ASN A 137 1.05 11.71 -2.36
C ASN A 137 0.36 10.38 -2.00
N TRP A 138 -0.74 10.03 -2.68
CA TRP A 138 -1.56 8.88 -2.35
C TRP A 138 -1.85 8.02 -3.58
N ASP A 139 -1.62 6.71 -3.49
CA ASP A 139 -2.20 5.77 -4.45
C ASP A 139 -3.70 5.62 -4.19
N ILE A 140 -4.47 5.49 -5.26
CA ILE A 140 -5.90 5.19 -5.17
C ILE A 140 -6.10 3.70 -5.42
N HIS A 141 -6.70 3.00 -4.46
CA HIS A 141 -7.18 1.64 -4.66
C HIS A 141 -8.70 1.59 -4.58
N PRO A 142 -9.34 0.67 -5.33
CA PRO A 142 -10.64 0.20 -4.93
C PRO A 142 -10.49 -0.64 -3.66
N GLU A 143 -11.55 -0.68 -2.86
CA GLU A 143 -11.72 -1.68 -1.81
C GLU A 143 -12.88 -2.59 -2.18
N MET A 144 -12.60 -3.34 -3.25
CA MET A 144 -13.59 -4.01 -4.09
C MET A 144 -14.60 -3.03 -4.71
N VAL A 145 -15.80 -3.50 -5.07
CA VAL A 145 -16.79 -2.68 -5.79
C VAL A 145 -17.59 -1.85 -4.79
N THR A 146 -18.13 -2.47 -3.73
CA THR A 146 -19.09 -1.80 -2.84
C THR A 146 -18.67 -1.73 -1.38
N HIS A 147 -17.65 -2.49 -1.00
CA HIS A 147 -17.32 -2.84 0.36
C HIS A 147 -18.42 -3.64 1.10
N THR A 148 -19.52 -4.04 0.45
CA THR A 148 -20.62 -4.73 1.15
C THR A 148 -21.17 -5.88 0.33
N ARG A 149 -22.10 -5.61 -0.59
CA ARG A 149 -22.81 -6.57 -1.41
C ARG A 149 -22.02 -6.83 -2.68
N VAL A 150 -21.97 -8.09 -3.07
CA VAL A 150 -21.40 -8.44 -4.37
C VAL A 150 -22.31 -7.94 -5.48
N ILE A 151 -21.71 -7.36 -6.51
CA ILE A 151 -22.39 -6.90 -7.73
C ILE A 151 -22.36 -7.99 -8.80
N ASP A 152 -23.49 -8.22 -9.47
CA ASP A 152 -23.48 -8.90 -10.75
C ASP A 152 -22.87 -7.95 -11.80
N THR A 153 -21.67 -8.28 -12.30
CA THR A 153 -20.93 -7.42 -13.23
C THR A 153 -21.62 -7.26 -14.59
N LYS A 154 -22.59 -8.13 -14.93
CA LYS A 154 -23.37 -8.04 -16.17
C LYS A 154 -24.51 -7.03 -16.06
N THR A 155 -25.19 -7.01 -14.91
CA THR A 155 -26.37 -6.15 -14.70
C THR A 155 -26.02 -4.86 -13.97
N GLY A 156 -24.92 -4.84 -13.22
CA GLY A 156 -24.50 -3.73 -12.37
C GLY A 156 -25.31 -3.60 -11.07
N HIS A 157 -26.14 -4.59 -10.76
CA HIS A 157 -26.96 -4.63 -9.55
C HIS A 157 -26.36 -5.57 -8.49
N PRO A 158 -26.62 -5.33 -7.19
CA PRO A 158 -26.31 -6.31 -6.17
C PRO A 158 -26.97 -7.65 -6.47
N LEU A 159 -26.29 -8.75 -6.17
CA LEU A 159 -26.91 -10.08 -6.23
C LEU A 159 -28.20 -10.09 -5.40
N SER A 160 -29.24 -10.77 -5.87
CA SER A 160 -30.57 -10.76 -5.24
C SER A 160 -30.56 -11.46 -3.87
N GLU A 161 -29.87 -12.60 -3.77
CA GLU A 161 -29.72 -13.34 -2.52
C GLU A 161 -28.84 -12.58 -1.53
N VAL A 162 -29.26 -12.55 -0.27
CA VAL A 162 -28.50 -11.94 0.83
C VAL A 162 -28.02 -13.03 1.77
N ASN A 163 -26.75 -13.41 1.63
CA ASN A 163 -26.04 -14.40 2.45
C ASN A 163 -24.52 -14.17 2.42
N SER A 164 -23.73 -14.95 3.16
CA SER A 164 -22.29 -14.74 3.27
C SER A 164 -21.48 -14.96 1.99
N ARG A 165 -22.02 -15.67 1.01
CA ARG A 165 -21.44 -15.82 -0.33
C ARG A 165 -21.85 -14.71 -1.29
N THR A 166 -22.61 -13.71 -0.83
CA THR A 166 -23.01 -12.53 -1.63
C THR A 166 -22.57 -11.23 -0.97
N MET A 167 -21.65 -11.32 -0.02
CA MET A 167 -21.03 -10.20 0.68
C MET A 167 -19.52 -10.19 0.35
N GLU A 168 -19.02 -9.07 -0.16
CA GLU A 168 -17.60 -8.89 -0.47
C GLU A 168 -16.75 -9.09 0.77
N ASN A 169 -17.19 -8.54 1.90
CA ASN A 169 -16.49 -8.63 3.18
C ASN A 169 -16.40 -10.05 3.75
N TRP A 170 -17.08 -11.05 3.18
CA TRP A 170 -17.15 -12.40 3.75
C TRP A 170 -16.66 -13.47 2.76
N ARG A 171 -17.53 -14.40 2.35
CA ARG A 171 -17.12 -15.69 1.76
C ARG A 171 -17.32 -15.76 0.24
N TRP A 172 -17.59 -14.64 -0.43
CA TRP A 172 -17.88 -14.66 -1.87
C TRP A 172 -16.71 -15.21 -2.70
N ALA A 173 -15.47 -14.82 -2.35
CA ALA A 173 -14.28 -15.26 -3.07
C ALA A 173 -13.96 -16.76 -2.92
N GLU A 174 -14.54 -17.44 -1.93
CA GLU A 174 -14.24 -18.85 -1.67
C GLU A 174 -14.73 -19.77 -2.79
N GLY A 175 -13.79 -20.47 -3.43
CA GLY A 175 -14.07 -21.37 -4.55
C GLY A 175 -14.24 -20.66 -5.90
N LYS A 176 -13.91 -19.36 -5.98
CA LYS A 176 -13.87 -18.62 -7.24
C LYS A 176 -12.58 -18.91 -8.01
N SER A 177 -12.68 -19.02 -9.33
CA SER A 177 -11.50 -19.09 -10.19
C SER A 177 -10.78 -17.73 -10.27
N VAL A 178 -9.56 -17.76 -10.80
CA VAL A 178 -8.81 -16.53 -11.15
C VAL A 178 -9.65 -15.64 -12.07
N ASP A 179 -10.20 -16.19 -13.16
CA ASP A 179 -11.04 -15.44 -14.12
C ASP A 179 -12.26 -14.78 -13.46
N GLU A 180 -12.95 -15.48 -12.55
CA GLU A 180 -14.12 -14.93 -11.86
C GLU A 180 -13.74 -13.76 -10.95
N LEU A 181 -12.64 -13.89 -10.22
CA LEU A 181 -12.12 -12.81 -9.39
C LEU A 181 -11.60 -11.66 -10.25
N ALA A 182 -10.83 -11.93 -11.30
CA ALA A 182 -10.25 -10.92 -12.19
C ALA A 182 -11.35 -10.10 -12.88
N ASN A 183 -12.44 -10.75 -13.31
CA ASN A 183 -13.61 -10.06 -13.86
C ASN A 183 -14.22 -9.08 -12.85
N TYR A 184 -14.37 -9.51 -11.60
CA TYR A 184 -14.97 -8.69 -10.54
C TYR A 184 -14.08 -7.51 -10.14
N LEU A 185 -12.78 -7.77 -9.96
CA LEU A 185 -11.77 -6.74 -9.70
C LEU A 185 -11.72 -5.72 -10.84
N SER A 186 -11.74 -6.19 -12.09
CA SER A 186 -11.79 -5.34 -13.28
C SER A 186 -13.02 -4.45 -13.29
N TYR A 187 -14.16 -4.91 -12.80
CA TYR A 187 -15.37 -4.09 -12.71
C TYR A 187 -15.18 -2.90 -11.75
N ALA A 188 -14.58 -3.12 -10.57
CA ALA A 188 -14.22 -2.04 -9.64
C ALA A 188 -13.24 -1.04 -10.28
N LEU A 189 -12.17 -1.58 -10.89
CA LEU A 189 -11.11 -0.80 -11.53
C LEU A 189 -11.64 0.05 -12.69
N ARG A 190 -12.56 -0.47 -13.51
CA ARG A 190 -13.18 0.28 -14.60
C ARG A 190 -14.00 1.47 -14.11
N ILE A 191 -14.68 1.36 -12.97
CA ILE A 191 -15.40 2.51 -12.39
C ILE A 191 -14.40 3.60 -12.03
N LEU A 192 -13.27 3.27 -11.39
CA LEU A 192 -12.21 4.25 -11.09
C LEU A 192 -11.60 4.85 -12.37
N LYS A 193 -11.37 4.02 -13.40
CA LYS A 193 -10.86 4.47 -14.69
C LYS A 193 -11.81 5.45 -15.37
N ASN A 194 -13.12 5.20 -15.31
CA ASN A 194 -14.14 6.07 -15.90
C ASN A 194 -14.22 7.45 -15.22
N VAL A 195 -13.68 7.58 -14.02
CA VAL A 195 -13.56 8.86 -13.30
C VAL A 195 -12.11 9.34 -13.22
N ASP A 196 -11.25 8.92 -14.15
CA ASP A 196 -9.87 9.40 -14.27
C ASP A 196 -9.03 9.27 -12.98
N LEU A 197 -9.29 8.21 -12.19
CA LEU A 197 -8.48 7.86 -11.04
C LEU A 197 -7.52 6.72 -11.42
N PRO A 198 -6.21 6.99 -11.53
CA PRO A 198 -5.23 5.95 -11.84
C PRO A 198 -5.13 4.97 -10.67
N CYS A 199 -4.87 3.71 -10.98
CA CYS A 199 -4.84 2.65 -9.98
C CYS A 199 -3.81 1.59 -10.37
N GLN A 200 -2.86 1.32 -9.47
CA GLN A 200 -1.81 0.30 -9.67
C GLN A 200 -1.93 -0.87 -8.69
N GLY A 201 -2.94 -0.87 -7.83
CA GLY A 201 -3.16 -1.94 -6.88
C GLY A 201 -4.60 -2.03 -6.41
N ILE A 202 -4.89 -3.02 -5.58
CA ILE A 202 -6.21 -3.22 -4.97
C ILE A 202 -6.09 -3.37 -3.46
N THR A 203 -7.14 -3.01 -2.74
CA THR A 203 -7.32 -3.37 -1.33
C THR A 203 -8.51 -4.31 -1.20
N THR A 204 -8.44 -5.31 -0.31
CA THR A 204 -9.52 -6.27 -0.11
C THR A 204 -10.16 -6.13 1.27
N PRO A 205 -11.48 -5.95 1.36
CA PRO A 205 -12.13 -5.72 2.63
C PRO A 205 -12.28 -7.01 3.44
N GLY A 206 -12.21 -6.91 4.76
CA GLY A 206 -12.55 -7.97 5.71
C GLY A 206 -12.09 -9.37 5.30
N GLY A 207 -13.04 -10.24 4.96
CA GLY A 207 -12.84 -11.63 4.58
C GLY A 207 -12.54 -11.90 3.09
N PHE A 208 -12.65 -10.90 2.21
CA PHE A 208 -12.47 -11.10 0.77
C PHE A 208 -11.12 -11.75 0.45
N GLY A 209 -11.11 -12.89 -0.24
CA GLY A 209 -9.88 -13.60 -0.60
C GLY A 209 -9.27 -14.49 0.49
N ASN A 210 -9.81 -14.56 1.71
CA ASN A 210 -9.25 -15.39 2.79
C ASN A 210 -9.19 -16.89 2.43
N GLY A 211 -10.18 -17.38 1.67
CA GLY A 211 -10.22 -18.76 1.16
C GLY A 211 -9.87 -18.90 -0.32
N ALA A 212 -9.19 -17.90 -0.90
CA ALA A 212 -8.78 -17.87 -2.31
C ALA A 212 -7.49 -17.05 -2.48
N LYS A 213 -6.49 -17.27 -1.61
CA LYS A 213 -5.29 -16.42 -1.55
C LYS A 213 -4.45 -16.51 -2.84
N PRO A 214 -4.14 -17.72 -3.38
CA PRO A 214 -3.42 -17.82 -4.64
C PRO A 214 -4.18 -17.18 -5.81
N GLU A 215 -5.49 -17.37 -5.86
CA GLU A 215 -6.35 -16.84 -6.90
C GLU A 215 -6.48 -15.32 -6.80
N LEU A 216 -6.55 -14.76 -5.59
CA LEU A 216 -6.60 -13.32 -5.36
C LEU A 216 -5.37 -12.63 -5.95
N ALA A 217 -4.17 -13.14 -5.68
CA ALA A 217 -2.93 -12.54 -6.18
C ALA A 217 -2.86 -12.56 -7.71
N GLN A 218 -3.20 -13.69 -8.33
CA GLN A 218 -3.23 -13.82 -9.80
C GLN A 218 -4.32 -12.94 -10.43
N ALA A 219 -5.52 -12.92 -9.84
CA ALA A 219 -6.62 -12.11 -10.33
C ALA A 219 -6.35 -10.61 -10.20
N ALA A 220 -5.68 -10.19 -9.12
CA ALA A 220 -5.24 -8.81 -8.95
C ALA A 220 -4.18 -8.43 -9.98
N PHE A 221 -3.24 -9.34 -10.27
CA PHE A 221 -2.23 -9.14 -11.31
C PHE A 221 -2.89 -8.92 -12.67
N GLU A 222 -3.77 -9.83 -13.10
CA GLU A 222 -4.47 -9.75 -14.37
C GLU A 222 -5.35 -8.50 -14.47
N ALA A 223 -6.22 -8.27 -13.49
CA ALA A 223 -7.19 -7.18 -13.55
C ALA A 223 -6.54 -5.78 -13.57
N VAL A 224 -5.49 -5.56 -12.76
CA VAL A 224 -4.83 -4.26 -12.70
C VAL A 224 -4.05 -3.99 -14.00
N ARG A 225 -3.38 -5.01 -14.57
CA ARG A 225 -2.70 -4.86 -15.87
C ARG A 225 -3.68 -4.64 -17.00
N ASP A 226 -4.76 -5.42 -17.07
CA ASP A 226 -5.73 -5.32 -18.15
C ASP A 226 -6.45 -3.97 -18.18
N VAL A 227 -6.74 -3.39 -17.00
CA VAL A 227 -7.47 -2.12 -16.91
C VAL A 227 -6.53 -0.92 -16.97
N PHE A 228 -5.37 -0.95 -16.31
CA PHE A 228 -4.51 0.22 -16.11
C PHE A 228 -3.09 0.08 -16.69
N ASP A 229 -2.74 -1.06 -17.29
CA ASP A 229 -1.40 -1.35 -17.82
C ASP A 229 -0.29 -1.13 -16.77
N ALA A 230 -0.59 -1.46 -15.51
CA ALA A 230 0.36 -1.28 -14.43
C ALA A 230 1.56 -2.25 -14.60
N GLU A 231 2.76 -1.71 -14.69
CA GLU A 231 3.98 -2.52 -14.83
C GLU A 231 4.17 -3.48 -13.64
N ILE A 232 3.92 -2.99 -12.42
CA ILE A 232 4.07 -3.74 -11.17
C ILE A 232 2.76 -3.62 -10.37
N PRO A 233 1.77 -4.49 -10.64
CA PRO A 233 0.58 -4.57 -9.82
C PRO A 233 0.93 -4.88 -8.37
N HIS A 234 0.09 -4.40 -7.45
CA HIS A 234 0.21 -4.75 -6.04
C HIS A 234 -1.15 -4.90 -5.36
N TYR A 235 -1.17 -5.48 -4.17
CA TYR A 235 -2.37 -5.56 -3.37
C TYR A 235 -2.10 -5.43 -1.88
N PHE A 236 -3.10 -4.98 -1.16
CA PHE A 236 -3.13 -4.94 0.30
C PHE A 236 -4.28 -5.80 0.84
N LYS A 237 -3.95 -6.64 1.82
CA LYS A 237 -4.91 -7.50 2.54
C LYS A 237 -4.43 -7.84 3.94
N TYR A 238 -3.17 -8.19 4.08
CA TYR A 238 -2.66 -8.77 5.32
C TYR A 238 -2.01 -7.72 6.22
N LEU A 239 -2.08 -7.98 7.52
CA LEU A 239 -1.38 -7.21 8.53
C LEU A 239 -0.75 -8.14 9.56
N GLU A 240 0.37 -7.72 10.12
CA GLU A 240 1.03 -8.34 11.26
C GLU A 240 1.25 -7.25 12.33
N ASP A 241 0.27 -7.06 13.20
CA ASP A 241 0.22 -5.94 14.15
C ASP A 241 0.95 -6.20 15.48
N SER A 242 1.54 -7.39 15.61
CA SER A 242 2.24 -7.85 16.82
C SER A 242 3.24 -8.96 16.49
N GLY A 243 4.11 -9.28 17.44
CA GLY A 243 5.08 -10.37 17.30
C GLY A 243 6.25 -10.07 16.36
N SER A 244 7.00 -11.13 16.04
CA SER A 244 8.27 -11.06 15.30
C SER A 244 8.15 -11.42 13.81
N ALA A 245 6.94 -11.64 13.31
CA ALA A 245 6.73 -11.89 11.88
C ALA A 245 7.20 -10.67 11.06
N SER A 246 7.89 -10.95 9.95
CA SER A 246 8.34 -9.90 9.04
C SER A 246 7.17 -9.25 8.33
N VAL A 247 7.22 -7.91 8.22
CA VAL A 247 6.26 -7.09 7.49
C VAL A 247 6.79 -6.60 6.15
N GLN A 248 7.91 -7.16 5.68
CA GLN A 248 8.41 -6.81 4.35
C GLN A 248 7.39 -7.18 3.26
N PRO A 249 7.24 -6.32 2.22
CA PRO A 249 6.51 -6.67 1.02
C PRO A 249 6.94 -8.02 0.47
N ARG A 250 5.99 -8.74 -0.12
CA ARG A 250 6.24 -10.08 -0.69
C ARG A 250 6.05 -10.03 -2.19
N VAL A 251 7.11 -10.30 -2.95
CA VAL A 251 7.07 -10.37 -4.41
C VAL A 251 6.62 -11.76 -4.84
N GLU A 252 5.50 -11.85 -5.54
CA GLU A 252 4.83 -13.09 -5.89
C GLU A 252 4.77 -13.26 -7.43
N TYR A 253 4.73 -14.51 -7.89
CA TYR A 253 4.54 -14.91 -9.29
C TYR A 253 5.53 -14.27 -10.28
N ALA A 254 6.78 -14.05 -9.86
CA ALA A 254 7.81 -13.51 -10.73
C ALA A 254 8.05 -14.41 -11.96
N SER A 255 7.96 -13.87 -13.16
CA SER A 255 8.18 -14.63 -14.41
C SER A 255 8.59 -13.71 -15.56
N GLY A 256 9.20 -14.29 -16.61
CA GLY A 256 9.62 -13.54 -17.80
C GLY A 256 10.65 -12.45 -17.52
N LEU A 257 11.48 -12.58 -16.47
CA LEU A 257 12.36 -11.49 -16.02
C LEU A 257 13.43 -11.09 -17.06
N ASP A 258 13.83 -12.01 -17.94
CA ASP A 258 14.78 -11.77 -19.03
C ASP A 258 14.06 -11.45 -20.36
N THR A 259 12.79 -11.03 -20.32
CA THR A 259 11.98 -10.66 -21.50
C THR A 259 11.58 -9.18 -21.45
N ASP A 260 10.98 -8.67 -22.52
CA ASP A 260 10.49 -7.30 -22.56
C ASP A 260 9.25 -7.07 -21.66
N ASP A 261 8.56 -8.14 -21.27
CA ASP A 261 7.38 -8.16 -20.40
C ASP A 261 7.65 -8.94 -19.10
N PRO A 262 8.49 -8.42 -18.18
CA PRO A 262 8.66 -9.00 -16.87
C PRO A 262 7.36 -8.88 -16.06
N ARG A 263 7.06 -9.92 -15.29
CA ARG A 263 5.81 -10.04 -14.54
C ARG A 263 6.10 -10.34 -13.08
N CYS A 264 5.42 -9.65 -12.18
CA CYS A 264 5.25 -10.02 -10.78
C CYS A 264 4.05 -9.26 -10.20
N ILE A 265 3.61 -9.66 -9.01
CA ILE A 265 2.70 -8.87 -8.18
C ILE A 265 3.31 -8.73 -6.79
N VAL A 266 3.09 -7.59 -6.13
CA VAL A 266 3.59 -7.34 -4.78
C VAL A 266 2.47 -7.29 -3.76
N ASN A 267 2.61 -8.07 -2.70
CA ASN A 267 1.73 -8.06 -1.54
C ASN A 267 2.32 -7.15 -0.47
N LEU A 268 1.58 -6.12 -0.07
CA LEU A 268 1.99 -5.17 0.96
C LEU A 268 1.34 -5.54 2.29
N ILE A 269 2.12 -5.46 3.37
CA ILE A 269 1.71 -5.92 4.70
C ILE A 269 1.69 -4.73 5.65
N ALA A 270 0.53 -4.43 6.23
CA ALA A 270 0.45 -3.42 7.28
C ALA A 270 1.07 -3.96 8.58
N CYS A 271 1.73 -3.09 9.33
CA CYS A 271 2.36 -3.47 10.59
C CYS A 271 1.56 -3.02 11.81
N THR A 272 0.43 -2.34 11.64
CA THR A 272 -0.45 -1.90 12.73
C THR A 272 -1.88 -2.41 12.52
N GLY A 273 -2.61 -2.53 13.62
CA GLY A 273 -4.07 -2.61 13.56
C GLY A 273 -4.67 -1.22 13.40
N ASP A 274 -5.99 -1.15 13.30
CA ASP A 274 -6.70 0.13 13.31
C ASP A 274 -6.80 0.68 14.74
N TRP A 275 -5.84 1.52 15.10
CA TRP A 275 -5.76 2.16 16.40
C TRP A 275 -6.13 3.66 16.33
N THR A 276 -6.78 4.06 15.25
CA THR A 276 -7.20 5.45 14.97
C THR A 276 -8.72 5.60 15.05
N GLY A 277 -9.38 4.88 15.97
CA GLY A 277 -10.82 4.98 16.18
C GLY A 277 -11.64 3.79 15.69
N GLY A 278 -11.01 2.83 14.98
CA GLY A 278 -11.72 1.68 14.44
C GLY A 278 -12.57 2.03 13.22
N TRP A 279 -12.85 1.02 12.39
CA TRP A 279 -13.73 1.14 11.23
C TRP A 279 -15.13 1.65 11.61
N ASP A 280 -15.67 1.23 12.74
CA ASP A 280 -17.05 1.50 13.18
C ASP A 280 -17.19 2.63 14.23
N CYS A 281 -16.12 3.36 14.53
CA CYS A 281 -16.06 4.34 15.63
C CYS A 281 -16.38 3.75 17.02
N SER A 282 -16.19 2.44 17.24
CA SER A 282 -16.53 1.78 18.51
C SER A 282 -15.51 2.03 19.64
N ASN A 283 -14.31 2.48 19.31
CA ASN A 283 -13.25 2.81 20.27
C ASN A 283 -12.61 4.14 19.87
N ARG A 284 -12.00 4.86 20.80
CA ARG A 284 -11.39 6.17 20.48
C ARG A 284 -9.94 6.06 20.01
N GLY A 285 -9.47 4.86 19.65
CA GLY A 285 -8.09 4.61 19.27
C GLY A 285 -7.13 4.43 20.44
N ASP A 286 -5.87 4.12 20.11
CA ASP A 286 -4.80 3.85 21.06
C ASP A 286 -3.46 4.29 20.46
N LEU A 287 -3.04 5.50 20.81
CA LEU A 287 -1.82 6.13 20.31
C LEU A 287 -0.55 5.39 20.76
N ASP A 288 -0.51 4.92 22.00
CA ASP A 288 0.72 4.36 22.60
C ASP A 288 1.05 2.98 22.01
N ARG A 289 0.08 2.33 21.36
CA ARG A 289 0.33 1.13 20.54
C ARG A 289 1.16 1.42 19.29
N PHE A 290 1.05 2.62 18.70
CA PHE A 290 1.96 3.03 17.62
C PHE A 290 3.36 3.30 18.19
N ILE A 291 3.43 4.25 19.13
CA ILE A 291 4.67 4.70 19.76
C ILE A 291 4.36 5.34 21.12
N THR A 292 5.04 4.89 22.17
CA THR A 292 4.84 5.35 23.55
C THR A 292 5.32 6.80 23.77
N PRO A 293 4.86 7.50 24.83
CA PRO A 293 5.23 8.90 25.06
C PRO A 293 6.72 9.13 25.33
N ASP A 294 7.41 8.12 25.88
CA ASP A 294 8.87 8.11 26.08
C ASP A 294 9.65 7.74 24.81
N LEU A 295 8.94 7.50 23.69
CA LEU A 295 9.47 7.09 22.40
C LEU A 295 10.21 5.74 22.44
N ALA A 296 10.14 4.97 23.53
CA ALA A 296 10.95 3.78 23.72
C ALA A 296 10.30 2.50 23.16
N GLY A 297 8.97 2.47 23.03
CA GLY A 297 8.24 1.29 22.61
C GLY A 297 7.05 1.60 21.70
N GLY A 298 6.29 0.55 21.39
CA GLY A 298 5.19 0.59 20.44
C GLY A 298 5.55 -0.11 19.12
N ARG A 299 4.54 -0.51 18.35
CA ARG A 299 4.74 -1.38 17.19
C ARG A 299 5.54 -0.71 16.08
N MET A 300 5.42 0.61 15.92
CA MET A 300 6.23 1.35 14.95
C MET A 300 7.70 1.35 15.35
N VAL A 301 8.00 1.41 16.65
CA VAL A 301 9.37 1.30 17.14
C VAL A 301 9.95 -0.08 16.80
N ASP A 302 9.22 -1.15 17.12
CA ASP A 302 9.65 -2.52 16.84
C ASP A 302 10.00 -2.75 15.36
N VAL A 303 9.21 -2.21 14.44
CA VAL A 303 9.35 -2.43 12.99
C VAL A 303 10.46 -1.57 12.40
N ILE A 304 10.52 -0.28 12.78
CA ILE A 304 11.50 0.66 12.27
C ILE A 304 12.91 0.29 12.74
N ASP A 305 13.07 -0.15 14.00
CA ASP A 305 14.37 -0.59 14.53
C ASP A 305 14.91 -1.86 13.85
N ARG A 306 14.04 -2.68 13.25
CA ARG A 306 14.44 -3.80 12.37
C ARG A 306 14.81 -3.37 10.94
N GLY A 307 14.55 -2.11 10.59
CA GLY A 307 14.75 -1.59 9.24
C GLY A 307 13.70 -2.07 8.23
N GLU A 308 12.55 -2.58 8.67
CA GLU A 308 11.48 -3.03 7.77
C GLU A 308 10.54 -1.86 7.43
N PRO A 309 9.87 -1.88 6.25
CA PRO A 309 8.81 -0.92 5.94
C PRO A 309 7.73 -0.92 7.02
N ALA A 310 7.41 0.26 7.54
CA ALA A 310 6.36 0.40 8.54
C ALA A 310 5.12 1.05 7.92
N LEU A 311 4.18 0.20 7.52
CA LEU A 311 2.91 0.59 6.90
C LEU A 311 1.80 0.62 7.95
N MET A 312 1.28 1.81 8.26
CA MET A 312 0.21 2.01 9.22
C MET A 312 -1.16 1.86 8.56
N LEU A 313 -2.08 1.14 9.20
CA LEU A 313 -3.47 0.97 8.75
C LEU A 313 -4.45 1.82 9.58
N CYS A 314 -5.41 2.44 8.90
CA CYS A 314 -6.61 3.00 9.49
C CYS A 314 -7.84 2.79 8.60
N HIS A 315 -9.02 3.04 9.16
CA HIS A 315 -10.23 3.25 8.36
C HIS A 315 -10.66 4.72 8.44
N TRP A 316 -11.13 5.25 7.32
CA TRP A 316 -11.46 6.67 7.15
C TRP A 316 -12.55 7.15 8.13
N THR A 317 -13.53 6.28 8.41
CA THR A 317 -14.57 6.55 9.39
C THR A 317 -14.00 6.75 10.81
N GLY A 318 -12.96 6.00 11.19
CA GLY A 318 -12.25 6.17 12.46
C GLY A 318 -11.45 7.47 12.52
N ILE A 319 -10.80 7.83 11.41
CA ILE A 319 -10.05 9.09 11.25
C ILE A 319 -10.96 10.31 11.44
N TYR A 320 -12.12 10.31 10.78
CA TYR A 320 -13.13 11.37 10.90
C TYR A 320 -13.91 11.32 12.23
N PHE A 321 -14.15 10.12 12.77
CA PHE A 321 -14.84 9.84 14.02
C PHE A 321 -16.14 10.66 14.20
N ASN A 322 -17.08 10.55 13.26
CA ASN A 322 -18.36 11.28 13.28
C ASN A 322 -18.21 12.82 13.42
N GLY A 323 -17.11 13.40 12.93
CA GLY A 323 -16.82 14.84 13.00
C GLY A 323 -16.01 15.27 14.22
N GLU A 324 -15.72 14.36 15.15
CA GLU A 324 -14.82 14.66 16.28
C GLU A 324 -13.35 14.58 15.90
N GLU A 325 -13.00 13.97 14.75
CA GLU A 325 -11.65 13.85 14.22
C GLU A 325 -10.64 13.20 15.18
N VAL A 326 -11.09 12.20 15.94
CA VAL A 326 -10.28 11.54 16.97
C VAL A 326 -9.10 10.82 16.36
N GLY A 327 -9.34 10.02 15.32
CA GLY A 327 -8.29 9.28 14.64
C GLY A 327 -7.27 10.19 13.96
N LEU A 328 -7.71 11.34 13.42
CA LEU A 328 -6.79 12.34 12.88
C LEU A 328 -5.80 12.82 13.94
N ARG A 329 -6.28 13.23 15.13
CA ARG A 329 -5.37 13.68 16.20
C ARG A 329 -4.40 12.60 16.68
N ILE A 330 -4.86 11.35 16.75
CA ILE A 330 -3.98 10.22 17.08
C ILE A 330 -2.90 10.05 16.03
N PHE A 331 -3.28 10.05 14.75
CA PHE A 331 -2.33 9.94 13.64
C PHE A 331 -1.30 11.07 13.68
N GLN A 332 -1.74 12.32 13.85
CA GLN A 332 -0.86 13.50 13.91
C GLN A 332 0.18 13.38 15.04
N GLU A 333 -0.24 12.96 16.23
CA GLU A 333 0.67 12.77 17.36
C GLU A 333 1.60 11.56 17.17
N ALA A 334 1.12 10.47 16.56
CA ALA A 334 1.97 9.33 16.22
C ALA A 334 3.11 9.74 15.27
N VAL A 335 2.79 10.48 14.20
CA VAL A 335 3.78 11.02 13.26
C VAL A 335 4.74 11.97 13.98
N THR A 336 4.23 12.89 14.80
CA THR A 336 5.06 13.82 15.59
C THR A 336 6.05 13.08 16.48
N ARG A 337 5.64 11.98 17.13
CA ARG A 337 6.52 11.15 17.95
C ARG A 337 7.57 10.40 17.12
N LEU A 338 7.19 9.90 15.95
CA LEU A 338 8.11 9.22 15.03
C LEU A 338 9.19 10.18 14.50
N GLU A 339 8.81 11.40 14.11
CA GLU A 339 9.74 12.43 13.64
C GLU A 339 10.68 12.94 14.75
N ARG A 340 10.24 12.93 16.01
CA ARG A 340 11.12 13.22 17.16
C ARG A 340 12.14 12.12 17.42
N LYS A 341 11.76 10.85 17.23
CA LYS A 341 12.62 9.69 17.50
C LYS A 341 13.60 9.41 16.36
N TYR A 342 13.14 9.54 15.12
CA TYR A 342 13.84 9.08 13.94
C TYR A 342 14.06 10.20 12.92
N ASP A 343 15.28 10.28 12.42
CA ASP A 343 15.71 11.19 11.36
C ASP A 343 15.84 10.51 9.99
N HIS A 344 15.70 9.18 9.93
CA HIS A 344 15.95 8.34 8.74
C HIS A 344 14.67 7.67 8.20
N LEU A 345 13.55 8.38 8.25
CA LEU A 345 12.27 7.92 7.70
C LEU A 345 12.08 8.46 6.27
N SER A 346 11.31 7.73 5.46
CA SER A 346 10.90 8.16 4.12
C SER A 346 9.46 7.76 3.85
N TRP A 347 8.57 8.74 3.79
CA TRP A 347 7.20 8.51 3.34
C TRP A 347 7.16 8.13 1.86
N MET A 348 6.48 7.03 1.56
CA MET A 348 6.35 6.46 0.23
C MET A 348 4.91 6.00 -0.02
N LYS A 349 4.49 6.05 -1.28
CA LYS A 349 3.26 5.40 -1.73
C LYS A 349 3.44 3.87 -1.74
N LEU A 350 2.33 3.15 -1.78
CA LEU A 350 2.34 1.69 -1.89
C LEU A 350 3.00 1.20 -3.19
N SER A 351 2.75 1.88 -4.30
CA SER A 351 3.33 1.64 -5.63
C SER A 351 4.86 1.89 -5.64
N GLU A 352 5.32 2.91 -4.93
CA GLU A 352 6.75 3.20 -4.77
C GLU A 352 7.44 2.09 -3.95
N ILE A 353 6.83 1.62 -2.86
CA ILE A 353 7.32 0.49 -2.06
C ILE A 353 7.30 -0.80 -2.89
N ALA A 354 6.19 -1.10 -3.58
CA ALA A 354 6.06 -2.28 -4.42
C ALA A 354 7.15 -2.34 -5.50
N ARG A 355 7.38 -1.23 -6.19
CA ARG A 355 8.46 -1.09 -7.18
C ARG A 355 9.83 -1.34 -6.57
N TYR A 356 10.11 -0.76 -5.40
CA TYR A 356 11.39 -0.94 -4.75
C TYR A 356 11.65 -2.41 -4.39
N TRP A 357 10.66 -3.11 -3.83
CA TRP A 357 10.79 -4.53 -3.49
C TRP A 357 10.91 -5.43 -4.71
N ALA A 358 10.14 -5.15 -5.77
CA ALA A 358 10.28 -5.87 -7.03
C ALA A 358 11.69 -5.71 -7.62
N ALA A 359 12.24 -4.48 -7.65
CA ALA A 359 13.61 -4.26 -8.12
C ALA A 359 14.66 -4.87 -7.18
N LYS A 360 14.46 -4.76 -5.87
CA LYS A 360 15.35 -5.31 -4.83
C LYS A 360 15.48 -6.82 -4.94
N GLU A 361 14.37 -7.55 -5.11
CA GLU A 361 14.39 -9.01 -5.20
C GLU A 361 14.75 -9.55 -6.59
N LEU A 362 14.36 -8.82 -7.65
CA LEU A 362 14.38 -9.37 -9.01
C LEU A 362 15.48 -8.81 -9.91
N THR A 363 16.33 -7.89 -9.41
CA THR A 363 17.54 -7.48 -10.13
C THR A 363 18.61 -8.57 -9.97
N ARG A 364 19.11 -9.09 -11.09
CA ARG A 364 20.30 -9.96 -11.08
C ARG A 364 21.53 -9.11 -10.76
N ILE A 365 22.38 -9.59 -9.84
CA ILE A 365 23.59 -8.90 -9.43
C ILE A 365 24.77 -9.86 -9.56
N GLU A 366 25.75 -9.49 -10.38
CA GLU A 366 26.95 -10.29 -10.64
C GLU A 366 28.20 -9.46 -10.39
N ARG A 367 29.16 -9.99 -9.62
CA ARG A 367 30.45 -9.32 -9.41
C ARG A 367 31.57 -10.02 -10.18
N THR A 368 32.41 -9.23 -10.83
CA THR A 368 33.67 -9.69 -11.44
C THR A 368 34.78 -8.71 -11.09
N GLN A 369 35.69 -9.09 -10.19
CA GLN A 369 36.78 -8.23 -9.70
C GLN A 369 36.27 -6.86 -9.21
N ASN A 370 36.53 -5.81 -9.99
CA ASN A 370 36.17 -4.41 -9.71
C ASN A 370 34.92 -3.94 -10.45
N ARG A 371 34.18 -4.85 -11.10
CA ARG A 371 32.93 -4.56 -11.80
C ARG A 371 31.77 -5.28 -11.12
N ILE A 372 30.68 -4.55 -10.88
CA ILE A 372 29.38 -5.12 -10.55
C ILE A 372 28.46 -4.88 -11.74
N GLU A 373 27.77 -5.92 -12.18
CA GLU A 373 26.80 -5.88 -13.25
C GLU A 373 25.41 -6.15 -12.71
N LEU A 374 24.48 -5.27 -13.06
CA LEU A 374 23.07 -5.36 -12.69
C LEU A 374 22.24 -5.61 -13.94
N HIS A 375 21.33 -6.57 -13.88
CA HIS A 375 20.27 -6.77 -14.88
C HIS A 375 18.93 -6.59 -14.20
N ALA A 376 18.35 -5.40 -14.36
CA ALA A 376 17.13 -5.00 -13.67
C ALA A 376 15.90 -5.21 -14.57
N PRO A 377 14.92 -6.07 -14.20
CA PRO A 377 13.67 -6.19 -14.95
C PRO A 377 12.82 -4.92 -14.83
N TYR A 378 12.98 -4.17 -13.74
CA TYR A 378 12.22 -2.95 -13.45
C TYR A 378 13.14 -1.78 -13.14
N ALA A 379 12.80 -0.60 -13.65
CA ALA A 379 13.46 0.63 -13.22
C ALA A 379 13.05 0.97 -11.77
N CYS A 380 14.00 1.49 -10.99
CA CYS A 380 13.81 1.83 -9.59
C CYS A 380 14.56 3.12 -9.21
N PRO A 381 13.84 4.20 -8.84
CA PRO A 381 14.47 5.37 -8.23
C PRO A 381 15.18 5.02 -6.92
N ASP A 382 16.23 5.79 -6.59
CA ASP A 382 16.92 5.72 -5.30
C ASP A 382 17.40 4.32 -4.88
N PHE A 383 17.66 3.45 -5.86
CA PHE A 383 18.18 2.11 -5.64
C PHE A 383 19.54 2.20 -4.93
N THR A 384 19.61 1.58 -3.76
CA THR A 384 20.73 1.79 -2.83
C THR A 384 21.44 0.47 -2.57
N LEU A 385 22.75 0.45 -2.81
CA LEU A 385 23.59 -0.73 -2.64
C LEU A 385 24.67 -0.45 -1.60
N ARG A 386 24.98 -1.45 -0.78
CA ARG A 386 26.24 -1.57 -0.05
C ARG A 386 27.13 -2.56 -0.79
N LEU A 387 28.38 -2.20 -0.98
CA LEU A 387 29.37 -3.01 -1.68
C LEU A 387 30.73 -2.90 -1.00
N VAL A 388 31.44 -4.02 -0.93
CA VAL A 388 32.83 -4.06 -0.47
C VAL A 388 33.71 -3.38 -1.52
N THR A 389 34.55 -2.45 -1.09
CA THR A 389 35.48 -1.71 -1.96
C THR A 389 36.93 -2.01 -1.60
N ALA A 390 37.77 -2.29 -2.60
CA ALA A 390 39.18 -2.60 -2.39
C ALA A 390 40.09 -1.35 -2.38
N GLY A 391 39.55 -0.16 -2.65
CA GLY A 391 40.32 1.07 -2.78
C GLY A 391 39.52 2.36 -2.57
N ASN A 392 40.24 3.49 -2.70
CA ASN A 392 39.73 4.83 -2.41
C ASN A 392 39.06 5.52 -3.60
N ALA A 393 38.96 4.87 -4.76
CA ALA A 393 38.29 5.44 -5.92
C ALA A 393 36.81 5.68 -5.64
N ALA A 394 36.26 6.75 -6.23
CA ALA A 394 34.82 6.99 -6.21
C ALA A 394 34.13 5.99 -7.16
N PRO A 395 33.09 5.27 -6.72
CA PRO A 395 32.36 4.38 -7.59
C PRO A 395 31.76 5.13 -8.79
N GLN A 396 31.80 4.52 -9.96
CA GLN A 396 31.24 5.07 -11.20
C GLN A 396 30.09 4.22 -11.69
N ILE A 397 29.02 4.87 -12.14
CA ILE A 397 27.90 4.20 -12.81
C ILE A 397 28.09 4.34 -14.31
N SER A 398 28.20 3.21 -15.01
CA SER A 398 28.30 3.12 -16.46
C SER A 398 27.02 2.57 -17.07
N ARG A 399 26.56 3.24 -18.13
CA ARG A 399 25.37 2.94 -18.93
C ARG A 399 25.72 3.09 -20.40
N GLY A 400 25.85 1.97 -21.11
CA GLY A 400 26.34 1.99 -22.49
C GLY A 400 27.70 2.70 -22.56
N ASP A 401 27.78 3.76 -23.37
CA ASP A 401 29.00 4.55 -23.57
C ASP A 401 29.18 5.70 -22.55
N SER A 402 28.20 5.91 -21.66
CA SER A 402 28.25 6.97 -20.66
C SER A 402 28.71 6.42 -19.30
N SER A 403 29.74 7.03 -18.71
CA SER A 403 30.18 6.75 -17.34
C SER A 403 30.22 8.04 -16.53
N ALA A 404 29.64 8.03 -15.34
CA ALA A 404 29.65 9.18 -14.44
C ALA A 404 30.10 8.76 -13.03
N PRO A 405 31.05 9.49 -12.42
CA PRO A 405 31.39 9.26 -11.01
C PRO A 405 30.24 9.71 -10.11
N LEU A 406 30.03 8.98 -9.01
CA LEU A 406 29.10 9.39 -7.98
C LEU A 406 29.71 10.49 -7.11
N ARG A 407 28.86 11.42 -6.65
CA ARG A 407 29.27 12.50 -5.74
C ARG A 407 29.40 11.96 -4.32
N GLU A 408 30.55 12.14 -3.70
CA GLU A 408 30.75 11.75 -2.29
C GLU A 408 29.94 12.65 -1.34
N VAL A 409 29.33 12.05 -0.32
CA VAL A 409 28.63 12.76 0.75
C VAL A 409 29.09 12.30 2.13
N ALA A 410 29.23 13.25 3.05
CA ALA A 410 29.72 12.99 4.40
C ALA A 410 28.65 12.40 5.32
N ARG A 411 27.40 12.87 5.22
CA ARG A 411 26.30 12.47 6.11
C ARG A 411 25.39 11.47 5.41
N ARG A 412 24.88 10.50 6.18
CA ARG A 412 23.91 9.50 5.70
C ARG A 412 22.66 10.15 5.07
N PHE A 413 22.17 11.25 5.65
CA PHE A 413 20.98 11.94 5.15
C PHE A 413 21.14 12.63 3.80
N ASP A 414 22.38 12.95 3.41
CA ASP A 414 22.69 13.57 2.12
C ASP A 414 22.75 12.53 0.98
N LEU A 415 22.61 11.24 1.30
CA LEU A 415 22.56 10.16 0.32
C LEU A 415 21.25 10.25 -0.47
N GLN A 416 21.39 10.42 -1.78
CA GLN A 416 20.33 10.50 -2.77
C GLN A 416 20.86 9.95 -4.09
N ALA A 417 19.99 9.76 -5.09
CA ALA A 417 20.43 9.33 -6.41
C ALA A 417 21.60 10.18 -6.95
N GLY A 418 22.68 9.51 -7.39
CA GLY A 418 23.90 10.14 -7.88
C GLY A 418 24.95 10.40 -6.80
N ALA A 419 24.73 9.94 -5.56
CA ALA A 419 25.66 10.11 -4.45
C ALA A 419 26.16 8.77 -3.88
N TRP A 420 27.29 8.83 -3.19
CA TRP A 420 27.83 7.70 -2.43
C TRP A 420 28.51 8.16 -1.14
N ARG A 421 28.72 7.22 -0.24
CA ARG A 421 29.40 7.42 1.05
C ARG A 421 30.31 6.25 1.36
N ARG A 422 31.47 6.53 1.95
CA ARG A 422 32.35 5.51 2.53
C ARG A 422 31.86 5.10 3.92
N GLU A 423 31.78 3.80 4.17
CA GLU A 423 31.48 3.20 5.48
C GLU A 423 32.52 2.14 5.80
N GLY A 424 33.65 2.55 6.40
CA GLY A 424 34.79 1.66 6.63
C GLY A 424 35.36 1.14 5.30
N ASN A 425 35.34 -0.20 5.12
CA ASN A 425 35.78 -0.86 3.89
C ASN A 425 34.68 -0.94 2.82
N ASP A 426 33.47 -0.50 3.14
CA ASP A 426 32.33 -0.54 2.25
C ASP A 426 32.06 0.83 1.63
N ALA A 427 31.39 0.82 0.49
CA ALA A 427 30.72 1.98 -0.07
C ALA A 427 29.21 1.76 -0.09
N VAL A 428 28.47 2.78 0.31
CA VAL A 428 27.03 2.86 0.11
C VAL A 428 26.77 3.81 -1.03
N ILE A 429 26.19 3.31 -2.11
CA ILE A 429 25.87 4.09 -3.31
C ILE A 429 24.36 4.18 -3.48
N CYS A 430 23.87 5.31 -3.98
CA CYS A 430 22.46 5.50 -4.31
C CYS A 430 22.34 6.08 -5.73
N PHE A 431 21.50 5.47 -6.57
CA PHE A 431 21.29 5.91 -7.94
C PHE A 431 19.91 5.47 -8.45
N ASN A 432 19.43 6.11 -9.51
CA ASN A 432 18.22 5.67 -10.19
C ASN A 432 18.57 4.49 -11.10
N LEU A 433 18.18 3.28 -10.73
CA LEU A 433 18.38 2.06 -11.50
C LEU A 433 17.48 2.10 -12.76
N PRO A 434 18.03 2.12 -13.97
CA PRO A 434 17.23 1.95 -15.19
C PRO A 434 16.85 0.48 -15.37
N LYS A 435 15.78 0.23 -16.17
CA LYS A 435 15.49 -1.12 -16.68
C LYS A 435 16.64 -1.58 -17.58
N GLY A 436 17.00 -2.86 -17.50
CA GLY A 436 18.07 -3.48 -18.28
C GLY A 436 19.42 -3.46 -17.56
N ARG A 437 20.49 -3.33 -18.35
CA ARG A 437 21.88 -3.49 -17.89
C ARG A 437 22.43 -2.20 -17.28
N THR A 438 23.00 -2.29 -16.08
CA THR A 438 23.80 -1.22 -15.44
C THR A 438 25.13 -1.79 -14.97
N GLN A 439 26.22 -1.05 -15.16
CA GLN A 439 27.54 -1.43 -14.65
C GLN A 439 27.99 -0.45 -13.57
N ILE A 440 28.65 -0.98 -12.55
CA ILE A 440 29.25 -0.21 -11.46
C ILE A 440 30.73 -0.55 -11.41
N LEU A 441 31.58 0.46 -11.55
CA LEU A 441 33.03 0.35 -11.43
C LEU A 441 33.43 0.81 -10.03
N CYS A 442 34.15 -0.04 -9.29
CA CYS A 442 34.46 0.15 -7.87
C CYS A 442 35.96 0.19 -7.61
#